data_AF-A0A932X5A5-F1
#
_entry.id   AF-A0A932X5A5-F1
#
_cell.length_a   1.000
_cell.length_b   1.000
_cell.length_c   1.000
_cell.angle_alpha   90.00
_cell.angle_beta   90.00
_cell.angle_gamma   90.00
#
_symmetry.space_group_name_H-M   'P 1'
#
loop_
_entity.id
_entity.type
_entity.pdbx_description
1 polymer ?
#
loop_
_entity_poly.entity_id
_entity_poly.type
_entity_poly.pdbx_seq_one_letter_code
_entity_poly.pdbx_strand_id
1 'polypeptide(L)' 'SEDPARRAVAIVKAVTHYQDAKILAEVSRGLGEPMRGIDVATLKKEELLATRGW' A
#
# COMPACT_ATOMS: atom_id res chain seq x y z
N SER A 1 -2.56 -8.58 -7.34
CA SER A 1 -1.31 -7.85 -7.61
C SER A 1 -0.73 -8.45 -8.87
N GLU A 2 -0.71 -7.70 -9.98
CA GLU A 2 -0.27 -8.23 -11.28
C GLU A 2 1.23 -8.55 -11.34
N ASP A 3 2.07 -7.75 -10.66
CA ASP A 3 3.52 -7.98 -10.62
C ASP A 3 4.05 -7.92 -9.17
N PRO A 4 4.00 -9.05 -8.43
CA PRO A 4 4.47 -9.12 -7.05
C PRO A 4 5.97 -8.84 -6.90
N ALA A 5 6.79 -9.28 -7.85
CA ALA A 5 8.24 -9.17 -7.77
C ALA A 5 8.70 -7.72 -7.90
N ARG A 6 8.20 -6.98 -8.91
CA ARG A 6 8.49 -5.55 -9.02
C ARG A 6 7.98 -4.77 -7.82
N ARG A 7 6.76 -5.07 -7.36
CA ARG A 7 6.18 -4.38 -6.21
C ARG A 7 6.99 -4.59 -4.94
N ALA A 8 7.51 -5.79 -4.69
CA ALA A 8 8.40 -6.07 -3.57
C ALA A 8 9.69 -5.21 -3.62
N VAL A 9 10.35 -5.15 -4.78
CA VAL A 9 11.56 -4.32 -4.95
C VAL A 9 11.27 -2.84 -4.72
N ALA A 10 10.14 -2.35 -5.23
CA ALA A 10 9.72 -0.97 -5.04
C ALA A 10 9.45 -0.63 -3.57
N ILE A 11 8.78 -1.52 -2.82
CA ILE A 11 8.54 -1.35 -1.39
C ILE A 11 9.85 -1.27 -0.62
N VAL A 12 10.80 -2.18 -0.87
CA VAL A 12 12.10 -2.16 -0.20
C VAL A 12 12.83 -0.84 -0.44
N LYS A 13 12.91 -0.40 -1.70
CA LYS A 13 13.55 0.88 -2.05
C LYS A 13 12.84 2.08 -1.43
N ALA A 14 11.50 2.09 -1.41
CA ALA A 14 10.72 3.16 -0.80
C ALA A 14 10.99 3.26 0.71
N VAL A 15 11.06 2.13 1.42
CA VAL A 15 11.36 2.09 2.85
C VAL A 15 12.80 2.53 3.13
N THR A 16 13.77 2.09 2.33
CA THR A 16 15.17 2.51 2.46
C THR A 16 15.35 4.01 2.24
N HIS A 17 14.61 4.61 1.30
CA HIS A 17 14.75 6.01 0.90
C HIS A 17 13.52 6.87 1.25
N TYR A 18 12.88 6.61 2.39
CA TYR A 18 11.60 7.23 2.76
C TYR A 18 11.60 8.77 2.84
N GLN A 19 12.78 9.41 2.96
CA GLN A 19 12.92 10.87 2.99
C GLN A 19 13.19 11.49 1.61
N ASP A 20 13.50 10.69 0.59
CA ASP A 20 13.81 11.18 -0.75
C ASP A 20 12.57 11.13 -1.65
N ALA A 21 11.93 12.29 -1.81
CA ALA A 21 10.73 12.43 -2.64
C ALA A 21 10.95 12.05 -4.11
N LYS A 22 12.16 12.22 -4.64
CA LYS A 22 12.48 11.87 -6.03
C LYS A 22 12.49 10.36 -6.21
N ILE A 23 13.18 9.64 -5.32
CA ILE A 23 13.24 8.17 -5.35
C ILE A 23 11.83 7.60 -5.16
N LEU A 24 11.04 8.14 -4.23
CA LEU A 24 9.66 7.72 -4.01
C LEU A 24 8.78 7.86 -5.26
N ALA A 25 8.91 8.99 -5.98
CA ALA A 25 8.19 9.20 -7.22
C ALA A 25 8.63 8.24 -8.34
N GLU A 26 9.92 7.91 -8.41
CA GLU A 26 10.44 6.95 -9.40
C GLU A 26 9.96 5.53 -9.12
N VAL A 27 10.05 5.04 -7.87
CA VAL A 27 9.65 3.68 -7.52
C VAL A 27 8.14 3.46 -7.55
N SER A 28 7.34 4.53 -7.48
CA SER A 28 5.87 4.44 -7.58
C SER A 28 5.36 4.26 -9.01
N ARG A 29 6.21 4.45 -10.02
CA ARG A 29 5.82 4.34 -11.44
C ARG A 29 5.83 2.89 -11.92
N GLY A 30 4.82 2.53 -12.72
CA GLY A 30 4.81 1.25 -13.44
C GLY A 30 4.64 0.01 -12.54
N LEU A 31 4.09 0.15 -11.34
CA LEU A 31 3.87 -0.96 -10.40
C LEU A 31 2.66 -1.85 -10.74
N GLY A 32 1.97 -1.57 -11.85
CA GLY A 32 0.74 -2.24 -12.26
C GLY A 32 -0.43 -2.00 -11.29
N GLU A 33 -1.51 -2.74 -11.48
CA GLU A 33 -2.71 -2.56 -10.67
C GLU A 33 -2.48 -2.95 -9.20
N PRO A 34 -2.87 -2.08 -8.24
CA PRO A 34 -2.81 -2.39 -6.83
C PRO A 34 -3.77 -3.53 -6.46
N MET A 35 -3.58 -4.12 -5.28
CA MET A 35 -4.59 -5.03 -4.74
C MET A 35 -5.86 -4.26 -4.42
N ARG A 36 -7.02 -4.89 -4.68
CA ARG A 36 -8.32 -4.29 -4.39
C ARG A 36 -8.50 -4.20 -2.87
N GLY A 37 -8.61 -2.98 -2.35
CA GLY A 37 -8.96 -2.74 -0.96
C GLY A 37 -10.44 -3.01 -0.70
N ILE A 38 -10.78 -3.30 0.56
CA ILE A 38 -12.15 -3.34 1.06
C ILE A 38 -12.38 -2.05 1.84
N ASP A 39 -13.46 -1.35 1.53
CA ASP A 39 -13.82 -0.11 2.24
C ASP A 39 -14.27 -0.43 3.67
N VAL A 40 -13.77 0.35 4.64
CA VAL A 40 -14.10 0.21 6.06
C VAL A 40 -15.60 0.33 6.30
N ALA A 41 -16.31 1.15 5.52
CA ALA A 41 -17.76 1.29 5.63
C ALA A 41 -18.54 0.01 5.27
N THR A 42 -17.90 -0.94 4.56
CA THR A 42 -18.50 -2.21 4.14
C THR A 42 -18.15 -3.38 5.07
N LEU A 43 -17.22 -3.19 5.99
CA LEU A 43 -16.81 -4.21 6.96
C LEU A 43 -17.89 -4.41 8.02
N LYS A 44 -18.09 -5.65 8.45
CA LYS A 44 -18.95 -5.94 9.61
C LYS A 44 -18.28 -5.44 10.89
N LYS A 45 -19.07 -5.17 11.93
CA LYS A 45 -18.55 -4.67 13.21
C LYS A 45 -17.51 -5.60 13.82
N GLU A 46 -17.62 -6.90 13.59
CA GLU A 46 -16.71 -7.92 14.11
C GLU A 46 -15.37 -7.98 13.34
N GLU A 47 -15.32 -7.43 12.13
CA GLU A 47 -14.13 -7.36 11.27
C GLU A 47 -13.32 -6.08 11.50
N LEU A 48 -13.90 -5.10 12.21
CA LEU A 48 -13.23 -3.85 12.55
C LEU A 48 -12.19 -4.09 13.65
N LEU A 49 -10.92 -3.83 13.34
CA LEU A 49 -9.81 -3.89 14.31
C LEU A 49 -9.97 -2.88 15.46
N ALA A 50 -10.68 -1.78 15.22
CA ALA A 50 -11.04 -0.80 16.24
C ALA A 50 -12.56 -0.53 16.18
N THR A 51 -13.28 -0.98 17.21
CA THR A 51 -14.75 -0.85 17.32
C THR A 51 -15.18 0.42 18.04
N ARG A 52 -14.24 1.24 18.52
CA ARG A 52 -14.52 2.48 19.23
C ARG A 52 -13.95 3.68 18.47
N GLY A 53 -14.85 4.60 18.13
CA GLY A 53 -14.49 5.97 17.78
C GLY A 53 -13.82 6.66 18.97
N TRP A 54 -13.02 7.66 18.64
CA TRP A 54 -12.30 8.59 19.52
C TRP A 54 -12.92 8.79 20.90
#